data_AF-A0A7W1MQB7-F1
#
_entry.id   AF-A0A7W1MQB7-F1
#
_cell.length_a   1.000
_cell.length_b   1.000
_cell.length_c   1.000
_cell.angle_alpha   90.00
_cell.angle_beta   90.00
_cell.angle_gamma   90.00
#
_symmetry.space_group_name_H-M   'P 1'
#
loop_
_entity.id
_entity.type
_entity.pdbx_description
1 polymer ?
#
loop_
_entity_poly.entity_id
_entity_poly.type
_entity_poly.pdbx_seq_one_letter_code
_entity_poly.pdbx_strand_id
1 'polypeptide(L)'
;MAKPSVVGEVVANGVAINSGASFAFFNNRGVTVPVGTFLTVISNTSASPIAGVFDNLPDGLVFTDHGNTFEVSYEGGDGNDLTLTSVP
;
A
#
# COMPACT_ATOMS: atom_id res chain seq x y z
N MET A 1 -19.40 -1.06 -13.42
CA MET A 1 -18.21 -1.92 -13.29
C MET A 1 -17.92 -2.05 -11.81
N ALA A 2 -17.82 -3.27 -11.27
CA ALA A 2 -17.70 -3.50 -9.84
C ALA A 2 -16.36 -2.95 -9.32
N LYS A 3 -16.40 -2.06 -8.31
CA LYS A 3 -15.22 -1.62 -7.55
C LYS A 3 -14.82 -2.81 -6.66
N PRO A 4 -13.75 -3.57 -6.96
CA PRO A 4 -13.40 -4.74 -6.18
C PRO A 4 -12.87 -4.29 -4.82
N SER A 5 -13.34 -4.95 -3.76
CA SER A 5 -12.85 -4.98 -2.37
C SER A 5 -12.12 -3.73 -1.87
N VAL A 6 -12.85 -2.85 -1.19
CA VAL A 6 -12.32 -1.62 -0.57
C VAL A 6 -11.41 -1.99 0.61
N VAL A 7 -10.12 -2.15 0.34
CA VAL A 7 -9.11 -1.78 1.34
C VAL A 7 -9.32 -0.30 1.65
N GLY A 8 -9.16 0.08 2.91
CA GLY A 8 -9.18 1.51 3.25
C GLY A 8 -8.06 2.22 2.51
N GLU A 9 -8.40 3.33 1.86
CA GLU A 9 -7.46 4.18 1.14
C GLU A 9 -7.38 5.53 1.85
N VAL A 10 -6.16 6.01 2.10
CA VAL A 10 -5.92 7.38 2.55
C VAL A 10 -5.67 8.25 1.31
N VAL A 11 -6.48 9.29 1.11
CA VAL A 11 -6.27 10.26 0.03
C VAL A 11 -5.82 11.58 0.62
N ALA A 12 -4.65 12.08 0.21
CA ALA A 12 -4.05 13.31 0.74
C ALA A 12 -3.35 14.13 -0.36
N ASN A 13 -3.16 15.43 -0.14
CA ASN A 13 -2.38 16.31 -1.01
C ASN A 13 -1.01 16.59 -0.37
N GLY A 14 -0.06 15.68 -0.58
CA GLY A 14 1.22 15.65 0.10
C GLY A 14 1.18 14.73 1.33
N VAL A 15 2.20 13.89 1.45
CA VAL A 15 2.33 12.92 2.54
C VAL A 15 3.76 12.94 3.06
N ALA A 16 3.90 13.05 4.38
CA ALA A 16 5.17 12.90 5.07
C ALA A 16 5.02 11.83 6.17
N ILE A 17 5.88 10.81 6.13
CA ILE A 17 5.96 9.72 7.09
C ILE A 17 7.22 9.95 7.91
N ASN A 18 7.02 10.33 9.17
CA ASN A 18 8.13 10.58 10.08
C ASN A 18 8.69 9.27 10.65
N SER A 19 9.97 9.27 11.00
CA SER A 19 10.63 8.13 11.67
C SER A 19 9.85 7.69 12.92
N GLY A 20 9.73 6.38 13.12
CA GLY A 20 8.92 5.78 14.18
C GLY A 20 7.48 5.49 13.79
N ALA A 21 7.02 5.93 12.61
CA ALA A 21 5.70 5.59 12.10
C ALA A 21 5.64 4.12 11.69
N SER A 22 4.52 3.45 12.01
CA SER A 22 4.27 2.06 11.61
C SER A 22 2.97 1.96 10.82
N PHE A 23 2.97 1.12 9.79
CA PHE A 23 1.80 0.74 9.03
C PHE A 23 1.16 -0.51 9.62
N ALA A 24 -0.13 -0.44 9.92
CA ALA A 24 -0.90 -1.59 10.38
C ALA A 24 -1.80 -2.07 9.25
N PHE A 25 -1.44 -3.21 8.65
CA PHE A 25 -2.25 -3.86 7.63
C PHE A 25 -3.22 -4.84 8.28
N PHE A 26 -4.51 -4.73 7.96
CA PHE A 26 -5.55 -5.63 8.44
C PHE A 26 -6.31 -6.23 7.25
N ASN A 27 -5.89 -7.40 6.78
CA ASN A 27 -6.72 -8.18 5.86
C ASN A 27 -7.80 -8.91 6.64
N ASN A 28 -9.01 -8.34 6.67
CA ASN A 28 -10.12 -8.91 7.43
C ASN A 28 -10.61 -10.22 6.78
N ARG A 29 -10.46 -11.34 7.49
CA ARG A 29 -11.17 -12.63 7.28
C ARG A 29 -10.68 -13.57 6.15
N GLY A 30 -9.38 -13.81 6.02
CA GLY A 30 -8.89 -14.91 5.17
C GLY A 30 -9.36 -14.81 3.72
N VAL A 31 -9.61 -13.59 3.25
CA VAL A 31 -9.96 -13.32 1.86
C VAL A 31 -8.68 -13.49 1.06
N THR A 32 -8.72 -14.39 0.09
CA THR A 32 -7.66 -14.52 -0.90
C THR A 32 -7.70 -13.32 -1.84
N VAL A 33 -6.61 -12.58 -1.88
CA VAL A 33 -6.36 -11.51 -2.83
C VAL A 33 -5.70 -12.12 -4.06
N PRO A 34 -6.36 -12.10 -5.24
CA PRO A 34 -5.78 -12.67 -6.45
C PRO A 34 -4.41 -12.09 -6.75
N VAL A 35 -3.48 -12.95 -7.19
CA VAL A 35 -2.16 -12.50 -7.68
C VAL A 35 -2.34 -11.47 -8.79
N GLY A 36 -1.53 -10.42 -8.76
CA GLY A 36 -1.61 -9.26 -9.65
C GLY A 36 -2.62 -8.20 -9.23
N THR A 37 -3.32 -8.38 -8.11
CA THR A 37 -4.16 -7.31 -7.56
C THR A 37 -3.28 -6.16 -7.06
N PHE A 38 -3.53 -4.96 -7.58
CA PHE A 38 -2.92 -3.71 -7.11
C PHE A 38 -3.84 -3.00 -6.12
N LEU A 39 -3.33 -2.68 -4.94
CA LEU A 39 -4.04 -2.00 -3.87
C LEU A 39 -3.34 -0.67 -3.57
N THR A 40 -3.98 0.45 -3.88
CA THR A 40 -3.52 1.76 -3.40
C THR A 40 -3.99 1.96 -1.97
N VAL A 41 -3.05 2.05 -1.03
CA VAL A 41 -3.36 2.26 0.40
C VAL A 41 -3.14 3.71 0.83
N ILE A 42 -2.27 4.44 0.12
CA ILE A 42 -2.17 5.90 0.22
C ILE A 42 -2.10 6.46 -1.20
N SER A 43 -3.07 7.32 -1.56
CA SER A 43 -3.03 8.15 -2.76
C SER A 43 -2.54 9.56 -2.43
N ASN A 44 -1.38 9.92 -2.96
CA ASN A 44 -0.75 11.23 -2.78
C ASN A 44 -1.00 12.13 -4.00
N THR A 45 -2.08 12.89 -3.94
CA THR A 45 -2.53 13.78 -5.03
C THR A 45 -1.64 15.01 -5.28
N SER A 46 -0.52 15.16 -4.56
CA SER A 46 0.47 16.20 -4.87
C SER A 46 1.40 15.74 -5.99
N ALA A 47 2.20 16.66 -6.56
CA ALA A 47 3.23 16.28 -7.52
C ALA A 47 4.53 15.78 -6.86
N SER A 48 4.63 15.83 -5.53
CA SER A 48 5.83 15.44 -4.80
C SER A 48 5.74 13.98 -4.34
N PRO A 49 6.85 13.24 -4.30
CA PRO A 49 6.90 11.91 -3.69
C PRO A 49 6.41 11.92 -2.24
N ILE A 50 6.00 10.75 -1.74
CA ILE A 50 5.82 10.55 -0.28
C ILE A 50 7.18 10.79 0.38
N ALA A 51 7.24 11.69 1.35
CA ALA A 51 8.46 11.96 2.09
C ALA A 51 8.62 10.97 3.24
N GLY A 52 9.60 10.06 3.16
CA GLY A 52 9.85 9.04 4.18
C GLY A 52 9.09 7.73 3.94
N VAL A 53 9.32 6.75 4.80
CA VAL A 53 8.71 5.41 4.74
C VAL A 53 8.26 4.99 6.13
N PHE A 54 7.31 4.05 6.22
CA PHE A 54 7.01 3.41 7.50
C PHE A 54 8.16 2.48 7.89
N ASP A 55 8.53 2.48 9.17
CA ASP A 55 9.68 1.72 9.68
C ASP A 55 9.53 0.20 9.44
N ASN A 56 8.28 -0.30 9.44
CA ASN A 56 7.95 -1.70 9.24
C ASN A 56 7.45 -2.03 7.82
N LEU A 57 7.53 -1.08 6.89
CA LEU A 57 7.07 -1.25 5.52
C LEU A 57 7.98 -0.48 4.54
N PRO A 58 9.29 -0.79 4.46
CA PRO A 58 10.19 -0.16 3.51
C PRO A 58 9.80 -0.49 2.07
N ASP A 59 10.26 0.35 1.14
CA ASP A 59 10.05 0.13 -0.28
C ASP A 59 10.66 -1.19 -0.77
N GLY A 60 9.96 -1.89 -1.67
CA GLY A 60 10.33 -3.22 -2.15
C GLY A 60 10.19 -4.35 -1.13
N LEU A 61 9.67 -4.10 0.08
CA LEU A 61 9.40 -5.17 1.04
C LEU A 61 8.38 -6.15 0.45
N VAL A 62 8.67 -7.44 0.57
CA VAL A 62 7.71 -8.52 0.35
C VAL A 62 7.30 -9.09 1.71
N PHE A 63 6.01 -9.06 2.02
CA PHE A 63 5.48 -9.59 3.28
C PHE A 63 4.23 -10.43 3.05
N THR A 64 3.97 -11.37 3.96
CA THR A 64 2.80 -12.23 3.92
C THR A 64 1.86 -11.91 5.08
N ASP A 65 0.58 -11.71 4.77
CA ASP A 65 -0.49 -11.55 5.76
C ASP A 65 -1.68 -12.44 5.38
N HIS A 66 -2.11 -13.29 6.32
CA HIS A 66 -3.25 -14.21 6.17
C HIS A 66 -3.24 -15.04 4.86
N GLY A 67 -2.07 -15.50 4.42
CA GLY A 67 -1.91 -16.33 3.21
C GLY A 67 -1.87 -15.56 1.90
N ASN A 68 -1.78 -14.23 1.94
CA ASN A 68 -1.55 -13.38 0.78
C ASN A 68 -0.17 -12.74 0.90
N THR A 69 0.60 -12.75 -0.18
CA THR A 69 1.91 -12.12 -0.24
C THR A 69 1.80 -10.82 -1.02
N PHE A 70 2.37 -9.75 -0.50
CA PHE A 70 2.34 -8.43 -1.11
C PHE A 70 3.75 -7.86 -1.26
N GLU A 71 4.00 -7.23 -2.40
CA GLU A 71 5.16 -6.36 -2.63
C GLU A 71 4.74 -4.89 -2.45
N VAL A 72 5.57 -4.14 -1.73
CA VAL A 72 5.37 -2.72 -1.41
C VAL A 72 6.05 -1.85 -2.47
N SER A 73 5.36 -0.80 -2.95
CA SER A 73 5.98 0.29 -3.72
C SER A 73 5.48 1.66 -3.28
N TYR A 74 6.40 2.61 -3.09
CA TYR A 74 6.11 4.03 -2.82
C TYR A 74 6.03 4.89 -4.09
N GLU A 75 6.29 4.29 -5.25
CA GLU A 75 6.23 4.86 -6.60
C GLU A 75 5.05 4.31 -7.40
N GLY A 76 4.05 3.74 -6.73
CA GLY A 76 2.86 3.21 -7.37
C GLY A 76 1.93 4.32 -7.88
N GLY A 77 0.82 3.90 -8.49
CA GLY A 77 -0.19 4.84 -9.00
C GLY A 77 0.35 5.71 -10.14
N ASP A 78 0.40 7.02 -9.91
CA ASP A 78 1.00 8.02 -10.81
C ASP A 78 2.47 8.34 -10.51
N GLY A 79 3.12 7.58 -9.62
CA GLY A 79 4.55 7.65 -9.35
C GLY A 79 4.91 8.09 -7.92
N ASN A 80 3.92 8.32 -7.07
CA ASN A 80 4.11 8.77 -5.69
C ASN A 80 3.05 8.22 -4.72
N ASP A 81 2.36 7.14 -5.06
CA ASP A 81 1.41 6.46 -4.19
C ASP A 81 2.06 5.30 -3.44
N LEU A 82 1.58 5.01 -2.23
CA LEU A 82 1.89 3.76 -1.55
C LEU A 82 0.93 2.68 -2.03
N THR A 83 1.49 1.67 -2.70
CA THR A 83 0.75 0.55 -3.26
C THR A 83 1.26 -0.79 -2.73
N LEU A 84 0.34 -1.76 -2.69
CA LEU A 84 0.62 -3.16 -2.38
C LEU A 84 0.17 -4.02 -3.56
N THR A 85 1.08 -4.77 -4.14
CA THR A 85 0.79 -5.69 -5.24
C THR A 85 0.76 -7.11 -4.72
N SER A 86 -0.35 -7.83 -4.91
CA SER A 86 -0.40 -9.25 -4.60
C SER A 86 0.52 -10.02 -5.54
N VAL A 87 1.48 -10.75 -4.99
CA VAL A 87 2.49 -11.53 -5.72
C VAL A 87 2.34 -13.03 -5.40
N PRO A 88 2.86 -13.92 -6.25
CA PRO A 88 2.84 -15.37 -6.01
C PRO A 88 3.44 -15.79 -4.65
#